data_AF-A0A972KBG9-F1
#
_entry.id   AF-A0A972KBG9-F1
#
_cell.length_a   1.000
_cell.length_b   1.000
_cell.length_c   1.000
_cell.angle_alpha   90.00
_cell.angle_beta   90.00
_cell.angle_gamma   90.00
#
_symmetry.space_group_name_H-M   'P 1'
#
loop_
_entity.id
_entity.type
_entity.pdbx_description
1 polymer ?
#
loop_
_entity_poly.entity_id
_entity_poly.type
_entity_poly.pdbx_seq_one_letter_code
_entity_poly.pdbx_strand_id
1 'polypeptide(L)'
;MNSYVDLDATAVAAAVHSGEASIAEIRDAATEQYLKTHGDINAVVEWYKNPTPVASPDGPLAGVPVLRKDYGSTEAGRLTEM
;
A
#
# COMPACT_ATOMS: atom_id res chain seq x y z
N MET A 1 5.20 10.91 17.50
CA MET A 1 4.40 10.37 16.38
C MET A 1 5.14 9.16 15.87
N ASN A 2 4.49 8.00 15.84
CA ASN A 2 5.04 6.81 15.19
C ASN A 2 5.11 7.08 13.68
N SER A 3 6.21 6.64 13.04
CA SER A 3 6.31 6.68 11.59
C SER A 3 5.35 5.65 11.00
N TYR A 4 4.92 5.84 9.73
CA TYR A 4 4.11 4.84 9.01
C TYR A 4 4.68 3.42 9.11
N VAL A 5 6.01 3.28 9.06
CA VAL A 5 6.71 1.99 9.15
C VAL A 5 6.64 1.32 10.52
N ASP A 6 6.25 2.07 11.56
CA ASP A 6 6.07 1.56 12.92
C ASP A 6 4.63 1.08 13.17
N LEU A 7 3.72 1.27 12.20
CA LEU A 7 2.32 0.88 12.30
C LEU A 7 2.11 -0.47 11.60
N ASP A 8 1.45 -1.41 12.27
CA ASP A 8 0.92 -2.60 11.61
C ASP A 8 -0.37 -2.27 10.84
N ALA A 9 -0.88 -3.24 10.08
CA ALA A 9 -2.10 -3.07 9.29
C ALA A 9 -3.33 -2.67 10.12
N THR A 10 -3.45 -3.17 11.35
CA THR A 10 -4.59 -2.85 12.22
C THR A 10 -4.47 -1.44 12.79
N ALA A 11 -3.25 -1.00 13.11
CA ALA A 11 -2.98 0.35 13.55
C ALA A 11 -3.20 1.38 12.42
N VAL A 12 -2.80 1.06 11.18
CA VAL A 12 -3.11 1.90 10.01
C VAL A 12 -4.61 2.01 9.80
N ALA A 13 -5.35 0.88 9.82
CA ALA A 13 -6.80 0.91 9.67
C ALA A 13 -7.48 1.71 10.79
N ALA A 14 -7.00 1.61 12.03
CA ALA A 14 -7.53 2.39 13.16
C ALA A 14 -7.27 3.90 13.00
N ALA A 15 -6.08 4.30 12.53
CA ALA A 15 -5.75 5.69 12.25
C ALA A 15 -6.64 6.28 11.14
N VAL A 16 -6.94 5.48 10.11
CA VAL A 16 -7.85 5.88 9.03
C VAL A 16 -9.30 6.00 9.51
N HIS A 17 -9.81 5.01 10.24
CA HIS A 17 -11.18 5.06 10.76
C HIS A 17 -11.42 6.18 11.77
N SER A 18 -10.41 6.52 12.58
CA SER A 18 -10.49 7.63 13.53
C SER A 18 -10.28 9.00 12.89
N GLY A 19 -9.86 9.04 11.62
CA GLY A 19 -9.51 10.28 10.92
C GLY A 19 -8.18 10.90 11.37
N GLU A 20 -7.36 10.17 12.13
CA GLU A 20 -5.99 10.58 12.49
C GLU A 20 -5.09 10.67 11.24
N ALA A 21 -5.34 9.82 10.24
CA ALA A 21 -4.67 9.85 8.95
C ALA A 21 -5.67 9.62 7.81
N SER A 22 -5.46 10.27 6.68
CA SER A 22 -6.19 10.00 5.45
C SER A 22 -5.55 8.86 4.65
N ILE A 23 -6.34 8.19 3.81
CA ILE A 23 -5.84 7.16 2.88
C ILE A 23 -4.75 7.74 1.95
N ALA A 24 -4.88 9.01 1.56
CA ALA A 24 -3.90 9.70 0.73
C ALA A 24 -2.56 9.87 1.45
N GLU A 25 -2.57 10.30 2.71
CA GLU A 25 -1.35 10.44 3.52
C GLU A 25 -0.64 9.09 3.72
N ILE A 26 -1.40 8.02 3.98
CA ILE A 26 -0.84 6.66 4.10
C ILE A 26 -0.20 6.21 2.77
N ARG A 27 -0.86 6.45 1.64
CA ARG A 27 -0.32 6.11 0.30
C ARG A 27 0.97 6.88 0.01
N ASP A 28 1.00 8.16 0.33
CA ASP A 28 2.15 9.02 0.07
C ASP A 28 3.34 8.58 0.96
N ALA A 29 3.10 8.29 2.24
CA ALA A 29 4.11 7.73 3.15
C ALA A 29 4.66 6.37 2.68
N ALA A 30 3.80 5.47 2.21
CA ALA A 30 4.22 4.19 1.64
C ALA A 30 5.05 4.37 0.35
N THR A 31 4.70 5.35 -0.48
CA THR A 31 5.45 5.68 -1.70
C THR A 31 6.84 6.24 -1.37
N GLU A 32 6.94 7.13 -0.39
CA GLU A 32 8.24 7.61 0.08
C GLU A 32 9.11 6.47 0.62
N GLN A 33 8.52 5.55 1.37
CA GLN A 33 9.25 4.40 1.89
C GLN A 33 9.73 3.48 0.76
N TYR A 34 8.89 3.22 -0.24
CA TYR A 34 9.27 2.48 -1.44
C TYR A 34 10.48 3.13 -2.14
N LEU A 35 10.43 4.44 -2.39
CA LEU A 35 11.53 5.16 -3.05
C LEU A 35 12.84 5.08 -2.27
N LYS A 36 12.78 5.06 -0.93
CA LYS A 36 13.97 4.94 -0.07
C LYS A 36 14.60 3.55 -0.13
N THR A 37 13.82 2.48 -0.25
CA THR A 37 14.33 1.10 -0.09
C THR A 37 14.42 0.30 -1.40
N HIS A 38 13.72 0.72 -2.45
CA HIS A 38 13.63 -0.04 -3.70
C HIS A 38 15.00 -0.25 -4.35
N GLY A 39 15.88 0.77 -4.33
CA GLY A 39 17.21 0.66 -4.93
C GLY A 39 18.09 -0.42 -4.30
N ASP A 40 17.94 -0.65 -2.99
CA ASP A 40 18.78 -1.60 -2.25
C ASP A 40 18.23 -3.03 -2.30
N ILE A 41 16.91 -3.18 -2.24
CA ILE A 41 16.25 -4.48 -2.10
C ILE A 41 15.74 -5.00 -3.45
N ASN A 42 15.31 -4.10 -4.34
CA ASN A 42 14.74 -4.41 -5.65
C ASN A 42 13.64 -5.49 -5.64
N ALA A 43 12.79 -5.49 -4.61
CA ALA A 43 11.77 -6.52 -4.39
C ALA A 43 10.44 -6.30 -5.13
N VAL A 44 10.23 -5.12 -5.72
CA VAL A 44 8.96 -4.76 -6.37
C VAL A 44 9.19 -4.63 -7.87
N VAL A 45 8.47 -5.42 -8.66
CA VAL A 45 8.61 -5.43 -10.13
C VAL A 45 7.83 -4.30 -10.82
N GLU A 46 6.67 -3.93 -10.27
CA GLU A 46 5.84 -2.82 -10.75
C GLU A 46 5.30 -2.03 -9.56
N TRP A 47 5.51 -0.72 -9.53
CA TRP A 47 4.87 0.16 -8.56
C TRP A 47 3.63 0.83 -9.17
N TYR A 48 2.47 0.63 -8.55
CA TYR A 48 1.22 1.19 -9.05
C TYR A 48 1.10 2.65 -8.59
N LYS A 49 1.40 3.60 -9.48
CA LYS A 49 1.20 5.04 -9.20
C LYS A 49 -0.26 5.39 -8.89
N ASN A 50 -1.18 4.72 -9.56
CA ASN A 50 -2.62 4.85 -9.38
C ASN A 50 -3.18 3.45 -9.18
N PRO A 51 -3.19 2.92 -7.94
CA PRO A 51 -3.80 1.64 -7.64
C PRO A 51 -5.32 1.71 -7.82
N THR A 52 -5.93 0.57 -8.12
CA THR A 52 -7.39 0.47 -8.28
C THR A 52 -8.11 0.97 -7.02
N PRO A 53 -9.20 1.75 -7.14
CA PRO A 53 -9.90 2.30 -5.98
C PRO A 53 -10.35 1.23 -4.99
N VAL A 54 -10.27 1.56 -3.70
CA VAL A 54 -10.72 0.67 -2.62
C VAL A 54 -12.22 0.42 -2.77
N ALA A 55 -12.63 -0.83 -2.90
CA ALA A 55 -14.04 -1.19 -3.04
C ALA A 55 -14.85 -0.93 -1.76
N SER A 56 -14.19 -0.96 -0.59
CA SER A 56 -14.80 -0.70 0.72
C SER A 56 -13.87 0.17 1.56
N PRO A 57 -14.08 1.51 1.59
CA PRO A 57 -13.24 2.44 2.33
C PRO A 57 -13.34 2.26 3.86
N ASP A 58 -14.40 1.64 4.36
CA ASP A 58 -14.65 1.36 5.78
C ASP A 58 -14.39 -0.12 6.15
N GLY A 59 -13.65 -0.85 5.29
CA GLY A 59 -13.34 -2.25 5.51
C GLY A 59 -12.31 -2.46 6.64
N PRO A 60 -12.11 -3.72 7.09
CA PRO A 60 -11.17 -4.03 8.18
C PRO A 60 -9.71 -3.67 7.89
N LEU A 61 -9.36 -3.46 6.61
CA LEU A 61 -8.04 -3.05 6.15
C LEU A 61 -8.09 -1.68 5.44
N ALA A 62 -9.01 -0.80 5.84
CA ALA A 62 -9.14 0.55 5.31
C ALA A 62 -7.78 1.27 5.26
N GLY A 63 -7.39 1.74 4.07
CA GLY A 63 -6.15 2.48 3.83
C GLY A 63 -4.84 1.69 3.95
N VAL A 64 -4.87 0.39 4.29
CA VAL A 64 -3.67 -0.44 4.40
C VAL A 64 -3.05 -0.67 3.01
N PRO A 65 -1.79 -0.25 2.77
CA PRO A 65 -1.12 -0.50 1.50
C PRO A 65 -0.79 -1.99 1.33
N VAL A 66 -1.03 -2.52 0.14
CA VAL A 66 -0.76 -3.92 -0.20
C VAL A 66 0.07 -4.03 -1.46
N LEU A 67 0.96 -5.01 -1.47
CA LEU A 67 1.66 -5.47 -2.67
C LEU A 67 1.10 -6.82 -3.07
N ARG A 68 0.94 -7.02 -4.36
CA ARG A 68 0.49 -8.27 -4.94
C ARG A 68 1.69 -8.99 -5.53
N LYS A 69 1.79 -10.30 -5.30
CA LYS A 69 2.81 -11.10 -5.96
C LYS A 69 2.52 -11.09 -7.46
N ASP A 70 3.58 -10.92 -8.24
CA ASP A 70 3.61 -10.93 -9.70
C ASP A 70 3.51 -12.34 -10.30
N TYR A 71 2.95 -13.30 -9.56
CA TYR A 71 2.82 -14.68 -10.00
C TYR A 71 1.40 -15.18 -9.76
N GLY A 72 0.85 -15.89 -10.74
CA GLY A 72 -0.48 -16.50 -10.64
C GLY A 72 -1.57 -15.66 -11.33
N SER A 73 -2.59 -15.25 -10.56
CA SER A 73 -3.75 -14.55 -11.13
C SER A 73 -3.31 -13.25 -11.84
N THR A 74 -3.99 -12.85 -12.91
CA THR A 74 -3.66 -11.63 -13.67
C THR A 74 -4.55 -10.45 -13.27
N GLU A 75 -4.02 -9.24 -13.37
CA GLU A 75 -4.79 -7.99 -13.32
C GLU A 75 -4.69 -7.33 -14.70
N ALA A 76 -5.81 -6.92 -15.28
CA ALA A 76 -5.83 -6.33 -16.61
C ALA A 76 -4.94 -5.07 -16.64
N GLY A 77 -3.91 -5.08 -17.50
CA GLY A 77 -3.00 -3.95 -17.69
C GLY A 77 -1.80 -3.91 -16.74
N ARG A 78 -1.50 -5.00 -16.00
CA ARG A 78 -0.38 -5.08 -15.03
C ARG A 78 0.60 -6.20 -15.39
N LEU A 79 1.84 -6.08 -14.90
CA LEU A 79 2.86 -7.11 -15.07
C LEU A 79 2.48 -8.38 -14.28
N THR A 80 2.70 -9.54 -14.89
CA THR A 80 2.52 -10.85 -14.25
C THR A 80 3.48 -11.84 -14.92
N GLU A 81 4.30 -12.50 -14.11
CA GLU A 81 5.14 -13.63 -14.49
C GLU A 81 4.30 -14.93 -14.54
N MET A 82 4.63 -15.80 -15.50
CA MET A 82 3.99 -17.10 -15.73
C MET A 82 4.87 -18.27 -15.30
#